data_AF-A0A081REW3-F1
#
_entry.id   AF-A0A081REW3-F1
#
_cell.length_a   1.000
_cell.length_b   1.000
_cell.length_c   1.000
_cell.angle_alpha   90.00
_cell.angle_beta   90.00
_cell.angle_gamma   90.00
#
_symmetry.space_group_name_H-M   'P 1'
#
loop_
_entity.id
_entity.type
_entity.pdbx_description
1 polymer ?
#
loop_
_entity_poly.entity_id
_entity_poly.type
_entity_poly.pdbx_seq_one_letter_code
_entity_poly.pdbx_strand_id
1 'polypeptide(L)'
;MLSAFGMDGDEIFAAMSRAHSLVTDEETVRGMGEFTNACPAADKRKADAVRGTSEWLAGAGTASMIYMYRDDPSALNSWAALLDRVLTQPPCYRDLADWWLFFSALEAETGFQLERCTSRKGEQGLTAHLLEALATQGKAWSEVIAPAVARNGATLAISDIDLQVGGGEQVTGGDFGLILDFDGRMVQPGARREVEERRIIPLIFQAKRYARPTASVSQANKLRGPQLNLLAANDCASAYIFYENLGDQETPLPPLVKPAESVRSPTTTDVLEDSIDFATYLLRAATNPAAAPRARSPDDALRMIFSKALPSDLSALVVVSSDPTATNRYRSSWSMLQHMLRHHGSEGEEVHEQN
;
A
#
# COMPACT_ATOMS: atom_id res chain seq x y z
N MET A 1 1.38 1.72 35.57
CA MET A 1 2.37 0.92 34.81
C MET A 1 1.89 0.59 33.38
N LEU A 2 0.96 1.39 32.80
CA LEU A 2 0.34 1.12 31.48
C LEU A 2 0.77 2.12 30.38
N SER A 3 1.59 3.12 30.68
CA SER A 3 2.10 4.09 29.69
C SER A 3 3.28 3.56 28.84
N ALA A 4 3.59 2.26 28.93
CA ALA A 4 4.77 1.67 28.31
C ALA A 4 4.68 1.56 26.78
N PHE A 5 3.48 1.62 26.20
CA PHE A 5 3.23 1.37 24.77
C PHE A 5 2.69 2.59 24.02
N GLY A 6 2.72 3.79 24.63
CA GLY A 6 2.18 5.01 24.01
C GLY A 6 0.65 5.07 23.96
N MET A 7 0.00 3.96 24.32
CA MET A 7 -1.42 3.78 24.56
C MET A 7 -1.65 3.33 26.01
N ASP A 8 -2.77 3.70 26.61
CA ASP A 8 -3.21 3.11 27.88
C ASP A 8 -3.95 1.78 27.67
N GLY A 9 -4.32 1.13 28.78
CA GLY A 9 -4.95 -0.20 28.73
C GLY A 9 -6.32 -0.21 28.05
N ASP A 10 -7.12 0.83 28.25
CA ASP A 10 -8.47 0.92 27.69
C ASP A 10 -8.39 1.18 26.18
N GLU A 11 -7.46 2.02 25.73
CA GLU A 11 -7.18 2.27 24.32
C GLU A 11 -6.68 1.02 23.60
N ILE A 12 -5.75 0.26 24.23
CA ILE A 12 -5.27 -1.01 23.67
C ILE A 12 -6.43 -1.98 23.53
N PHE A 13 -7.26 -2.11 24.56
CA PHE A 13 -8.40 -3.02 24.53
C PHE A 13 -9.43 -2.63 23.45
N ALA A 14 -9.75 -1.34 23.31
CA ALA A 14 -10.67 -0.86 22.28
C ALA A 14 -10.13 -1.13 20.86
N ALA A 15 -8.85 -0.83 20.61
CA ALA A 15 -8.20 -1.08 19.33
C ALA A 15 -8.13 -2.58 19.00
N MET A 16 -7.74 -3.41 19.98
CA MET A 16 -7.72 -4.87 19.83
C MET A 16 -9.12 -5.42 19.60
N SER A 17 -10.13 -4.97 20.35
CA SER A 17 -11.50 -5.45 20.22
C SER A 17 -12.06 -5.15 18.83
N ARG A 18 -11.77 -3.96 18.27
CA ARG A 18 -12.17 -3.64 16.89
C ARG A 18 -11.42 -4.49 15.87
N ALA A 19 -10.11 -4.66 16.02
CA ALA A 19 -9.32 -5.49 15.12
C ALA A 19 -9.80 -6.95 15.12
N HIS A 20 -10.06 -7.51 16.31
CA HIS A 20 -10.62 -8.85 16.45
C HIS A 20 -12.01 -8.95 15.85
N SER A 21 -12.88 -7.96 16.06
CA SER A 21 -14.21 -7.93 15.46
C SER A 21 -14.15 -7.98 13.93
N LEU A 22 -13.20 -7.28 13.31
CA LEU A 22 -13.01 -7.34 11.86
C LEU A 22 -12.53 -8.73 11.41
N VAL A 23 -11.49 -9.28 12.05
CA VAL A 23 -10.89 -10.54 11.58
C VAL A 23 -11.67 -11.79 11.99
N THR A 24 -12.74 -11.64 12.77
CA THR A 24 -13.69 -12.70 13.14
C THR A 24 -15.07 -12.52 12.52
N ASP A 25 -15.32 -11.39 11.85
CA ASP A 25 -16.54 -11.16 11.09
C ASP A 25 -16.66 -12.19 9.95
N GLU A 26 -17.84 -12.82 9.83
CA GLU A 26 -18.04 -13.95 8.92
C GLU A 26 -17.80 -13.57 7.45
N GLU A 27 -18.26 -12.38 7.03
CA GLU A 27 -18.09 -11.92 5.66
C GLU A 27 -16.64 -11.58 5.36
N THR A 28 -15.97 -10.93 6.30
CA THR A 28 -14.54 -10.58 6.20
C THR A 28 -13.67 -11.85 6.16
N VAL A 29 -13.91 -12.81 7.04
CA VAL A 29 -13.22 -14.11 7.06
C VAL A 29 -13.42 -14.85 5.74
N ARG A 30 -14.65 -14.87 5.23
CA ARG A 30 -14.97 -15.47 3.94
C ARG A 30 -14.20 -14.77 2.80
N GLY A 31 -14.24 -13.44 2.74
CA GLY A 31 -13.54 -12.64 1.74
C GLY A 31 -12.03 -12.86 1.73
N MET A 32 -11.39 -12.82 2.91
CA MET A 32 -9.96 -13.13 3.08
C MET A 32 -9.63 -14.58 2.69
N GLY A 33 -10.53 -15.51 3.01
CA GLY A 33 -10.40 -16.93 2.71
C GLY A 33 -10.40 -17.25 1.22
N GLU A 34 -11.10 -16.48 0.39
CA GLU A 34 -11.17 -16.71 -1.06
C GLU A 34 -9.80 -16.78 -1.72
N PHE A 35 -8.86 -15.93 -1.32
CA PHE A 35 -7.51 -15.96 -1.90
C PHE A 35 -6.72 -17.18 -1.46
N THR A 36 -6.77 -17.53 -0.17
CA THR A 36 -6.12 -18.74 0.34
C THR A 36 -6.73 -20.01 -0.28
N ASN A 37 -8.04 -20.05 -0.50
CA ASN A 37 -8.73 -21.17 -1.15
C ASN A 37 -8.33 -21.29 -2.63
N ALA A 38 -8.24 -20.16 -3.35
CA ALA A 38 -7.81 -20.12 -4.74
C ALA A 38 -6.33 -20.49 -4.92
N CYS A 39 -5.49 -20.14 -3.95
CA CYS A 39 -4.07 -20.39 -3.97
C CYS A 39 -3.57 -20.71 -2.54
N PRO A 40 -3.46 -21.99 -2.15
CA PRO A 40 -3.01 -22.36 -0.81
C PRO A 40 -1.62 -21.80 -0.44
N ALA A 41 -0.77 -21.56 -1.44
CA ALA A 41 0.54 -20.93 -1.24
C ALA A 41 0.45 -19.45 -0.82
N ALA A 42 -0.70 -18.79 -1.03
CA ALA A 42 -0.92 -17.39 -0.64
C ALA A 42 -0.80 -17.20 0.87
N ASP A 43 -1.26 -18.17 1.67
CA ASP A 43 -1.19 -18.09 3.14
C ASP A 43 0.25 -17.92 3.62
N LYS A 44 1.13 -18.80 3.13
CA LYS A 44 2.56 -18.74 3.41
C LYS A 44 3.21 -17.48 2.84
N ARG A 45 2.86 -17.05 1.63
CA ARG A 45 3.42 -15.82 1.04
C ARG A 45 3.08 -14.57 1.85
N LYS A 46 1.85 -14.45 2.35
CA LYS A 46 1.44 -13.34 3.23
C LYS A 46 2.19 -13.39 4.55
N ALA A 47 2.30 -14.58 5.15
CA ALA A 47 3.10 -14.78 6.35
C ALA A 47 4.57 -14.40 6.14
N ASP A 48 5.20 -14.85 5.05
CA ASP A 48 6.58 -14.54 4.70
C ASP A 48 6.79 -13.04 4.44
N ALA A 49 5.83 -12.38 3.79
CA ALA A 49 5.86 -10.94 3.53
C ALA A 49 5.95 -10.11 4.80
N VAL A 50 5.20 -10.49 5.85
CA VAL A 50 5.18 -9.80 7.14
C VAL A 50 6.35 -10.20 8.04
N ARG A 51 6.82 -11.45 7.95
CA ARG A 51 8.00 -11.90 8.72
C ARG A 51 9.33 -11.47 8.15
N GLY A 52 9.36 -11.06 6.88
CA GLY A 52 10.59 -10.79 6.12
C GLY A 52 11.52 -9.74 6.74
N THR A 53 11.01 -8.89 7.65
CA THR A 53 11.82 -8.00 8.49
C THR A 53 11.30 -8.01 9.93
N SER A 54 12.19 -8.07 10.91
CA SER A 54 11.83 -7.89 12.32
C SER A 54 11.79 -6.41 12.74
N GLU A 55 12.11 -5.50 11.82
CA GLU A 55 12.31 -4.06 12.09
C GLU A 55 11.01 -3.34 12.50
N TRP A 56 9.86 -3.84 12.06
CA TRP A 56 8.54 -3.30 12.39
C TRP A 56 7.97 -3.84 13.71
N LEU A 57 8.56 -4.91 14.27
CA LEU A 57 8.07 -5.49 15.52
C LEU A 57 8.58 -4.68 16.71
N ALA A 58 7.66 -4.32 17.60
CA ALA A 58 8.02 -3.88 18.94
C ALA A 58 8.47 -5.08 19.81
N GLY A 59 8.83 -4.80 21.06
CA GLY A 59 9.22 -5.82 22.02
C GLY A 59 8.13 -6.89 22.24
N ALA A 60 6.87 -6.46 22.35
CA ALA A 60 5.74 -7.39 22.49
C ALA A 60 5.56 -8.27 21.25
N GLY A 61 5.67 -7.68 20.05
CA GLY A 61 5.57 -8.42 18.79
C GLY A 61 6.66 -9.46 18.63
N THR A 62 7.90 -9.09 18.96
CA THR A 62 9.03 -10.03 19.00
C THR A 62 8.76 -11.19 19.96
N ALA A 63 8.27 -10.90 21.17
CA ALA A 63 7.93 -11.92 22.15
C ALA A 63 6.80 -12.84 21.65
N SER A 64 5.72 -12.29 21.11
CA SER A 64 4.60 -13.05 20.54
C SER A 64 5.05 -14.00 19.44
N MET A 65 5.92 -13.54 18.54
CA MET A 65 6.51 -14.37 17.48
C MET A 65 7.38 -15.50 18.03
N ILE A 66 8.19 -15.24 19.06
CA ILE A 66 9.02 -16.26 19.72
C ILE A 66 8.14 -17.32 20.42
N TYR A 67 7.12 -16.88 21.15
CA TYR A 67 6.19 -17.80 21.81
C TYR A 67 5.44 -18.64 20.79
N MET A 68 4.96 -18.03 19.71
CA MET A 68 4.27 -18.76 18.65
C MET A 68 5.18 -19.80 18.00
N TYR A 69 6.43 -19.46 17.69
CA TYR A 69 7.42 -20.41 17.17
C TYR A 69 7.71 -21.56 18.13
N ARG A 70 7.83 -21.26 19.43
CA ARG A 70 8.11 -22.26 20.46
C ARG A 70 6.96 -23.25 20.63
N ASP A 71 5.73 -22.75 20.56
CA ASP A 71 4.53 -23.56 20.74
C ASP A 71 4.25 -24.40 19.47
N ASP A 72 4.34 -23.79 18.28
CA ASP A 72 4.21 -24.45 16.98
C ASP A 72 4.96 -23.67 15.89
N PRO A 73 6.11 -24.16 15.40
CA PRO A 73 6.86 -23.51 14.32
C PRO A 73 6.06 -23.30 13.03
N SER A 74 5.08 -24.16 12.76
CA SER A 74 4.28 -24.08 11.54
C SER A 74 3.27 -22.92 11.57
N ALA A 75 2.89 -22.46 12.78
CA ALA A 75 2.01 -21.31 12.96
C ALA A 75 2.63 -20.01 12.41
N LEU A 76 3.96 -19.89 12.33
CA LEU A 76 4.61 -18.75 11.67
C LEU A 76 4.40 -18.72 10.15
N ASN A 77 4.04 -19.85 9.54
CA ASN A 77 3.71 -19.90 8.12
C ASN A 77 2.20 -19.73 7.87
N SER A 78 1.40 -19.62 8.94
CA SER A 78 -0.04 -19.42 8.83
C SER A 78 -0.39 -17.94 8.92
N TRP A 79 -1.01 -17.42 7.88
CA TRP A 79 -1.50 -16.04 7.87
C TRP A 79 -2.54 -15.83 8.96
N ALA A 80 -3.49 -16.75 9.08
CA ALA A 80 -4.56 -16.67 10.08
C ALA A 80 -3.99 -16.62 11.51
N ALA A 81 -2.98 -17.44 11.82
CA ALA A 81 -2.36 -17.44 13.14
C ALA A 81 -1.59 -16.13 13.42
N LEU A 82 -0.87 -15.59 12.42
CA LEU A 82 -0.19 -14.30 12.56
C LEU A 82 -1.17 -13.15 12.73
N LEU A 83 -2.25 -13.15 11.95
CA LEU A 83 -3.30 -12.14 12.01
C LEU A 83 -3.91 -12.09 13.42
N ASP A 84 -4.35 -13.23 13.92
CA ASP A 84 -4.99 -13.37 15.23
C ASP A 84 -4.04 -13.07 16.40
N ARG A 85 -2.84 -13.64 16.40
CA ARG A 85 -1.95 -13.61 17.58
C ARG A 85 -1.00 -12.42 17.63
N VAL A 86 -0.77 -11.75 16.51
CA VAL A 86 0.25 -10.69 16.39
C VAL A 86 -0.34 -9.42 15.78
N LEU A 87 -0.94 -9.50 14.60
CA LEU A 87 -1.31 -8.29 13.85
C LEU A 87 -2.49 -7.54 14.49
N THR A 88 -3.44 -8.23 15.12
CA THR A 88 -4.54 -7.59 15.87
C THR A 88 -4.09 -6.80 17.10
N GLN A 89 -2.82 -6.90 17.51
CA GLN A 89 -2.31 -6.28 18.73
C GLN A 89 -1.49 -5.03 18.41
N PRO A 90 -2.01 -3.81 18.68
CA PRO A 90 -1.25 -2.58 18.48
C PRO A 90 0.14 -2.59 19.16
N PRO A 91 0.31 -3.10 20.40
CA PRO A 91 1.63 -3.19 21.04
C PRO A 91 2.64 -4.08 20.32
N CYS A 92 2.22 -4.93 19.37
CA CYS A 92 3.14 -5.72 18.56
C CYS A 92 3.86 -4.89 17.49
N TYR A 93 3.30 -3.75 17.11
CA TYR A 93 3.86 -2.85 16.12
C TYR A 93 4.80 -1.85 16.77
N ARG A 94 5.93 -1.63 16.13
CA ARG A 94 6.88 -0.59 16.51
C ARG A 94 6.29 0.81 16.31
N ASP A 95 5.60 1.02 15.20
CA ASP A 95 4.98 2.27 14.83
C ASP A 95 3.48 2.04 14.66
N LEU A 96 2.68 2.77 15.44
CA LEU A 96 1.21 2.62 15.41
C LEU A 96 0.62 3.06 14.07
N ALA A 97 1.34 3.87 13.28
CA ALA A 97 0.93 4.21 11.92
C ALA A 97 0.90 2.99 10.99
N ASP A 98 1.79 2.00 11.19
CA ASP A 98 1.80 0.77 10.39
C ASP A 98 0.60 -0.12 10.72
N TRP A 99 0.23 -0.23 12.00
CA TRP A 99 -0.98 -0.94 12.45
C TRP A 99 -2.23 -0.29 11.86
N TRP A 100 -2.34 1.03 11.97
CA TRP A 100 -3.45 1.79 11.41
C TRP A 100 -3.56 1.61 9.89
N LEU A 101 -2.45 1.71 9.17
CA LEU A 101 -2.42 1.51 7.72
C LEU A 101 -2.91 0.11 7.34
N PHE A 102 -2.40 -0.92 8.04
CA PHE A 102 -2.75 -2.30 7.76
C PHE A 102 -4.26 -2.55 7.93
N PHE A 103 -4.85 -2.15 9.06
CA PHE A 103 -6.29 -2.37 9.29
C PHE A 103 -7.19 -1.50 8.41
N SER A 104 -6.76 -0.27 8.12
CA SER A 104 -7.47 0.58 7.15
C SER A 104 -7.50 -0.05 5.77
N ALA A 105 -6.38 -0.60 5.31
CA ALA A 105 -6.27 -1.26 4.02
C ALA A 105 -7.01 -2.61 3.99
N LEU A 106 -6.95 -3.40 5.07
CA LEU A 106 -7.63 -4.69 5.18
C LEU A 106 -9.16 -4.53 5.14
N GLU A 107 -9.71 -3.61 5.91
CA GLU A 107 -11.16 -3.34 5.90
C GLU A 107 -11.59 -2.71 4.56
N ALA A 108 -10.76 -1.85 3.97
CA ALA A 108 -11.06 -1.24 2.67
C ALA A 108 -11.05 -2.26 1.53
N GLU A 109 -10.06 -3.15 1.48
CA GLU A 109 -9.94 -4.14 0.40
C GLU A 109 -11.03 -5.22 0.48
N THR A 110 -11.41 -5.64 1.69
CA THR A 110 -12.45 -6.65 1.92
C THR A 110 -13.83 -6.07 1.63
N GLY A 111 -14.14 -4.86 2.11
CA GLY A 111 -15.38 -4.15 1.73
C GLY A 111 -15.44 -3.89 0.21
N PHE A 112 -14.34 -3.48 -0.40
CA PHE A 112 -14.26 -3.29 -1.85
C PHE A 112 -14.52 -4.58 -2.63
N GLN A 113 -13.90 -5.70 -2.21
CA GLN A 113 -14.06 -7.02 -2.80
C GLN A 113 -15.55 -7.42 -2.81
N LEU A 114 -16.21 -7.31 -1.67
CA LEU A 114 -17.58 -7.81 -1.48
C LEU A 114 -18.62 -6.90 -2.13
N GLU A 115 -18.43 -5.58 -2.10
CA GLU A 115 -19.47 -4.64 -2.51
C GLU A 115 -19.24 -3.98 -3.88
N ARG A 116 -17.98 -3.78 -4.29
CA ARG A 116 -17.65 -2.88 -5.41
C ARG A 116 -17.02 -3.60 -6.60
N CYS A 117 -16.27 -4.66 -6.35
CA CYS A 117 -15.58 -5.45 -7.38
C CYS A 117 -16.51 -6.39 -8.16
N THR A 118 -17.75 -6.60 -7.70
CA THR A 118 -18.76 -7.43 -8.36
C THR A 118 -19.39 -6.78 -9.60
N SER A 119 -19.49 -5.44 -9.60
CA SER A 119 -20.05 -4.68 -10.72
C SER A 119 -19.03 -4.46 -11.83
N ARG A 120 -19.36 -4.75 -13.10
CA ARG A 120 -18.46 -4.49 -14.24
C ARG A 120 -18.15 -2.99 -14.34
N LYS A 121 -16.90 -2.63 -14.08
CA LYS A 121 -16.39 -1.25 -14.10
C LYS A 121 -15.07 -1.19 -14.87
N GLY A 122 -14.71 0.00 -15.33
CA GLY A 122 -13.36 0.25 -15.84
C GLY A 122 -12.34 0.28 -14.70
N GLU A 123 -11.05 0.13 -15.04
CA GLU A 123 -9.94 0.16 -14.07
C GLU A 123 -9.96 1.45 -13.23
N GLN A 124 -10.17 2.61 -13.86
CA GLN A 124 -10.27 3.90 -13.18
C GLN A 124 -11.37 3.93 -12.12
N GLY A 125 -12.56 3.42 -12.41
CA GLY A 125 -13.67 3.39 -11.46
C GLY A 125 -13.43 2.43 -10.30
N LEU A 126 -12.77 1.30 -10.55
CA LEU A 126 -12.39 0.35 -9.51
C LEU A 126 -11.31 0.95 -8.58
N THR A 127 -10.28 1.56 -9.16
CA THR A 127 -9.24 2.26 -8.39
C THR A 127 -9.84 3.37 -7.53
N ALA A 128 -10.69 4.22 -8.11
CA ALA A 128 -11.33 5.31 -7.37
C ALA A 128 -12.12 4.78 -6.15
N HIS A 129 -12.89 3.70 -6.31
CA HIS A 129 -13.62 3.09 -5.20
C HIS A 129 -12.70 2.47 -4.15
N LEU A 130 -11.61 1.81 -4.55
CA LEU A 130 -10.65 1.27 -3.58
C LEU A 130 -10.00 2.40 -2.77
N LEU A 131 -9.60 3.49 -3.42
CA LEU A 131 -8.98 4.64 -2.75
C LEU A 131 -9.98 5.38 -1.85
N GLU A 132 -11.23 5.51 -2.27
CA GLU A 132 -12.34 6.05 -1.45
C GLU A 132 -12.59 5.18 -0.21
N ALA A 133 -12.63 3.86 -0.38
CA ALA A 133 -12.77 2.91 0.73
C ALA A 133 -11.57 3.04 1.68
N LEU A 134 -10.35 3.08 1.15
CA LEU A 134 -9.13 3.25 1.93
C LEU A 134 -9.17 4.55 2.76
N ALA A 135 -9.53 5.68 2.16
CA ALA A 135 -9.65 6.95 2.87
C ALA A 135 -10.73 6.93 3.96
N THR A 136 -11.89 6.32 3.67
CA THR A 136 -13.01 6.17 4.61
C THR A 136 -12.61 5.33 5.82
N GLN A 137 -11.99 4.17 5.57
CA GLN A 137 -11.54 3.29 6.65
C GLN A 137 -10.34 3.88 7.40
N GLY A 138 -9.45 4.59 6.70
CA GLY A 138 -8.38 5.37 7.32
C GLY A 138 -8.90 6.34 8.38
N LYS A 139 -9.98 7.06 8.08
CA LYS A 139 -10.64 7.93 9.06
C LYS A 139 -11.26 7.12 10.21
N ALA A 140 -11.99 6.05 9.90
CA ALA A 140 -12.67 5.25 10.92
C ALA A 140 -11.68 4.58 11.89
N TRP A 141 -10.51 4.14 11.42
CA TRP A 141 -9.46 3.56 12.26
C TRP A 141 -8.63 4.61 12.99
N SER A 142 -8.45 5.82 12.44
CA SER A 142 -7.76 6.88 13.17
C SER A 142 -8.57 7.36 14.37
N GLU A 143 -9.90 7.33 14.29
CA GLU A 143 -10.81 7.60 15.42
C GLU A 143 -10.63 6.61 16.58
N VAL A 144 -10.32 5.34 16.29
CA VAL A 144 -10.12 4.28 17.30
C VAL A 144 -8.90 4.53 18.16
N ILE A 145 -7.85 5.10 17.58
CA ILE A 145 -6.58 5.43 18.24
C ILE A 145 -6.39 6.93 18.41
N ALA A 146 -7.47 7.72 18.29
CA ALA A 146 -7.42 9.18 18.33
C ALA A 146 -6.74 9.74 19.59
N PRO A 147 -6.96 9.19 20.81
CA PRO A 147 -6.24 9.64 21.99
C PRO A 147 -4.71 9.53 21.86
N ALA A 148 -4.22 8.41 21.31
CA ALA A 148 -2.80 8.17 21.10
C ALA A 148 -2.22 9.09 20.01
N VAL A 149 -2.96 9.29 18.92
CA VAL A 149 -2.59 10.22 17.85
C VAL A 149 -2.48 11.65 18.39
N ALA A 150 -3.47 12.09 19.15
CA ALA A 150 -3.51 13.43 19.74
C ALA A 150 -2.37 13.67 20.73
N ARG A 151 -2.07 12.70 21.60
CA ARG A 151 -0.96 12.80 22.57
C ARG A 151 0.41 12.98 21.89
N ASN A 152 0.62 12.35 20.73
CA ASN A 152 1.87 12.45 19.99
C ASN A 152 1.91 13.65 19.03
N GLY A 153 0.84 14.47 18.99
CA GLY A 153 0.72 15.58 18.04
C GLY A 153 0.81 15.13 16.58
N ALA A 154 0.40 13.89 16.29
CA ALA A 154 0.36 13.33 14.95
C ALA A 154 -1.02 13.54 14.31
N THR A 155 -1.16 13.15 13.05
CA THR A 155 -2.45 13.07 12.35
C THR A 155 -2.39 11.92 11.38
N LEU A 156 -3.26 10.92 11.51
CA LEU A 156 -3.33 9.82 10.57
C LEU A 156 -4.40 10.15 9.52
N ALA A 157 -3.95 10.48 8.32
CA ALA A 157 -4.82 10.94 7.24
C ALA A 157 -4.43 10.33 5.90
N ILE A 158 -5.44 10.18 5.04
CA ILE A 158 -5.30 9.79 3.65
C ILE A 158 -5.86 10.94 2.83
N SER A 159 -5.01 11.56 2.03
CA SER A 159 -5.33 12.73 1.22
C SER A 159 -5.12 12.42 -0.23
N ASP A 160 -6.07 12.85 -1.06
CA ASP A 160 -5.96 12.76 -2.51
C ASP A 160 -5.46 14.08 -3.11
N ILE A 161 -4.52 13.97 -4.04
CA ILE A 161 -4.05 15.05 -4.89
C ILE A 161 -4.44 14.66 -6.31
N ASP A 162 -5.53 15.26 -6.77
CA ASP A 162 -6.00 15.10 -8.14
C ASP A 162 -4.96 15.64 -9.13
N LEU A 163 -4.45 14.76 -9.98
CA LEU A 163 -3.47 15.08 -11.00
C LEU A 163 -4.11 15.53 -12.32
N GLN A 164 -5.44 15.46 -12.44
CA GLN A 164 -6.20 15.74 -13.67
C GLN A 164 -6.48 17.25 -13.87
N VAL A 165 -6.39 18.06 -12.82
CA VAL A 165 -6.59 19.52 -12.90
C VAL A 165 -5.37 20.17 -13.58
N GLY A 166 -5.42 20.26 -14.92
CA GLY A 166 -4.33 20.85 -15.72
C GLY A 166 -4.31 20.53 -17.22
N GLY A 167 -5.30 19.81 -17.76
CA GLY A 167 -5.49 19.67 -19.21
C GLY A 167 -5.09 18.31 -19.81
N GLY A 168 -5.24 17.21 -19.06
CA GLY A 168 -5.13 15.88 -19.64
C GLY A 168 -6.22 14.97 -19.08
N GLU A 169 -7.32 14.78 -19.81
CA GLU A 169 -8.06 13.52 -19.74
C GLU A 169 -7.05 12.42 -20.08
N GLN A 170 -6.60 11.69 -19.06
CA GLN A 170 -5.56 10.71 -19.30
C GLN A 170 -6.09 9.56 -20.14
N VAL A 171 -5.22 9.10 -21.04
CA VAL A 171 -5.41 7.90 -21.86
C VAL A 171 -5.15 6.63 -21.01
N THR A 172 -4.70 6.79 -19.77
CA THR A 172 -4.25 5.70 -18.89
C THR A 172 -5.39 5.08 -18.09
N GLY A 173 -5.21 3.80 -17.74
CA GLY A 173 -6.12 3.03 -16.92
C GLY A 173 -6.19 3.59 -15.50
N GLY A 174 -6.71 2.83 -14.55
CA GLY A 174 -6.83 3.26 -13.15
C GLY A 174 -5.50 3.37 -12.39
N ASP A 175 -4.47 3.94 -13.00
CA ASP A 175 -3.10 3.98 -12.52
C ASP A 175 -2.92 5.14 -11.54
N PHE A 176 -2.20 4.92 -10.45
CA PHE A 176 -2.06 5.91 -9.38
C PHE A 176 -0.72 5.79 -8.65
N GLY A 177 -0.27 6.92 -8.10
CA GLY A 177 0.81 6.96 -7.13
C GLY A 177 0.25 6.90 -5.69
N LEU A 178 0.98 6.23 -4.80
CA LEU A 178 0.70 6.23 -3.37
C LEU A 178 1.99 6.60 -2.62
N ILE A 179 1.91 7.52 -1.67
CA ILE A 179 3.04 7.90 -0.82
C ILE A 179 2.68 7.62 0.63
N LEU A 180 3.48 6.81 1.30
CA LEU A 180 3.42 6.63 2.75
C LEU A 180 4.44 7.56 3.41
N ASP A 181 4.00 8.65 4.05
CA ASP A 181 4.87 9.64 4.74
C ASP A 181 4.61 9.58 6.25
N PHE A 182 5.37 8.71 6.94
CA PHE A 182 5.32 8.55 8.39
C PHE A 182 6.48 9.28 9.03
N ASP A 183 6.18 10.29 9.85
CA ASP A 183 7.14 11.19 10.48
C ASP A 183 7.77 10.65 11.78
N GLY A 184 7.43 9.42 12.16
CA GLY A 184 7.97 8.74 13.35
C GLY A 184 7.29 9.14 14.67
N ARG A 185 6.34 10.09 14.68
CA ARG A 185 5.65 10.49 15.93
C ARG A 185 4.82 9.37 16.56
N MET A 186 4.45 8.37 15.77
CA MET A 186 3.65 7.23 16.21
C MET A 186 4.49 6.01 16.60
N VAL A 187 5.83 6.14 16.63
CA VAL A 187 6.74 5.11 17.17
C VAL A 187 6.49 4.93 18.67
N GLN A 188 6.27 3.68 19.08
CA GLN A 188 5.93 3.36 20.46
C GLN A 188 7.11 3.65 21.42
N PRO A 189 6.83 4.15 22.64
CA PRO A 189 7.82 4.28 23.69
C PRO A 189 8.56 2.96 23.95
N GLY A 190 9.89 3.03 24.10
CA GLY A 190 10.71 1.84 24.36
C GLY A 190 10.98 0.94 23.16
N ALA A 191 10.40 1.22 21.99
CA ALA A 191 10.87 0.61 20.75
C ALA A 191 12.33 1.03 20.49
N ARG A 192 13.12 0.15 19.89
CA ARG A 192 14.49 0.48 19.47
C ARG A 192 14.41 1.64 18.47
N ARG A 193 15.02 2.79 18.79
CA ARG A 193 15.09 3.91 17.85
C ARG A 193 16.10 3.60 16.76
N GLU A 194 15.69 3.75 15.51
CA GLU A 194 16.59 3.70 14.35
C GLU A 194 17.03 5.11 13.99
N VAL A 195 18.09 5.19 13.18
CA VAL A 195 18.66 6.47 12.72
C VAL A 195 17.66 7.26 11.86
N GLU A 196 16.73 6.60 11.18
CA GLU A 196 15.65 7.21 10.41
C GLU A 196 14.27 6.81 10.96
N GLU A 197 13.71 7.63 11.85
CA GLU A 197 12.33 7.46 12.32
C GLU A 197 11.31 7.94 11.28
N ARG A 198 11.66 8.92 10.44
CA ARG A 198 10.83 9.35 9.33
C ARG A 198 11.02 8.43 8.12
N ARG A 199 9.91 8.01 7.52
CA ARG A 199 9.84 7.12 6.37
C ARG A 199 8.95 7.75 5.31
N ILE A 200 9.49 7.99 4.12
CA ILE A 200 8.72 8.41 2.95
C ILE A 200 8.84 7.30 1.91
N ILE A 201 7.76 6.55 1.66
CA ILE A 201 7.76 5.42 0.72
C ILE A 201 6.89 5.76 -0.49
N PRO A 202 7.48 6.14 -1.63
CA PRO A 202 6.75 6.30 -2.88
C PRO A 202 6.46 4.93 -3.52
N LEU A 203 5.23 4.77 -4.03
CA LEU A 203 4.75 3.56 -4.71
C LEU A 203 3.98 3.94 -5.98
N ILE A 204 4.09 3.11 -7.01
CA ILE A 204 3.28 3.21 -8.23
C ILE A 204 2.48 1.94 -8.43
N PHE A 205 1.20 2.11 -8.75
CA PHE A 205 0.32 1.01 -9.09
C PHE A 205 -0.21 1.16 -10.52
N GLN A 206 -0.02 0.09 -11.29
CA GLN A 206 -0.67 -0.11 -12.57
C GLN A 206 -1.90 -0.99 -12.37
N ALA A 207 -3.09 -0.42 -12.57
CA ALA A 207 -4.33 -1.17 -12.44
C ALA A 207 -4.57 -2.06 -13.66
N LYS A 208 -5.00 -3.30 -13.41
CA LYS A 208 -5.48 -4.22 -14.44
C LYS A 208 -6.69 -5.01 -13.97
N ARG A 209 -7.67 -5.18 -14.87
CA ARG A 209 -8.77 -6.12 -14.64
C ARG A 209 -8.41 -7.50 -15.19
N TYR A 210 -8.95 -8.54 -14.58
CA TYR A 210 -8.72 -9.91 -15.03
C TYR A 210 -9.92 -10.83 -14.79
N ALA A 211 -9.87 -11.99 -15.45
CA ALA A 211 -10.61 -13.18 -15.11
C ALA A 211 -9.58 -14.25 -14.76
N ARG A 212 -9.73 -14.90 -13.60
CA ARG A 212 -8.72 -15.84 -13.08
C ARG A 212 -8.42 -16.98 -14.07
N PRO A 213 -7.16 -17.43 -14.18
CA PRO A 213 -6.00 -16.98 -13.40
C PRO A 213 -5.17 -15.88 -14.07
N THR A 214 -5.50 -15.44 -15.27
CA THR A 214 -4.58 -14.63 -16.08
C THR A 214 -5.05 -13.20 -16.27
N ALA A 215 -4.15 -12.25 -16.05
CA ALA A 215 -4.34 -10.86 -16.44
C ALA A 215 -3.54 -10.53 -17.70
N SER A 216 -4.11 -9.65 -18.53
CA SER A 216 -3.33 -8.98 -19.57
C SER A 216 -2.57 -7.81 -18.94
N VAL A 217 -1.27 -7.76 -19.18
CA VAL A 217 -0.38 -6.64 -18.84
C VAL A 217 0.21 -5.98 -20.09
N SER A 218 -0.34 -6.33 -21.26
CA SER A 218 0.11 -5.84 -22.57
C SER A 218 -0.26 -4.37 -22.76
N GLN A 219 0.57 -3.48 -22.25
CA GLN A 219 0.50 -2.05 -22.52
C GLN A 219 1.88 -1.58 -22.96
N ALA A 220 1.92 -0.82 -24.05
CA ALA A 220 3.17 -0.34 -24.63
C ALA A 220 3.01 1.09 -25.12
N ASN A 221 4.04 1.90 -24.88
CA ASN A 221 4.19 3.22 -25.47
C ASN A 221 5.00 3.10 -26.77
N LYS A 222 4.60 3.84 -27.82
CA LYS A 222 5.27 3.78 -29.13
C LYS A 222 6.76 4.13 -29.08
N LEU A 223 7.17 5.00 -28.17
CA LEU A 223 8.54 5.50 -28.04
C LEU A 223 9.32 4.78 -26.94
N ARG A 224 8.66 4.42 -25.83
CA ARG A 224 9.31 3.86 -24.64
C ARG A 224 9.21 2.35 -24.50
N GLY A 225 8.47 1.69 -25.39
CA GLY A 225 8.29 0.25 -25.38
C GLY A 225 7.27 -0.24 -24.34
N PRO A 226 7.37 -1.50 -23.91
CA PRO A 226 6.45 -2.11 -22.94
C PRO A 226 6.46 -1.38 -21.60
N GLN A 227 5.26 -1.14 -21.05
CA GLN A 227 5.08 -0.47 -19.77
C GLN A 227 5.72 -1.26 -18.62
N LEU A 228 5.72 -2.60 -18.69
CA LEU A 228 6.41 -3.45 -17.73
C LEU A 228 7.87 -3.03 -17.53
N ASN A 229 8.58 -2.71 -18.61
CA ASN A 229 9.99 -2.33 -18.55
C ASN A 229 10.17 -0.97 -17.85
N LEU A 230 9.22 -0.05 -18.02
CA LEU A 230 9.24 1.25 -17.35
C LEU A 230 8.97 1.11 -15.86
N LEU A 231 7.99 0.28 -15.48
CA LEU A 231 7.66 0.01 -14.08
C LEU A 231 8.81 -0.72 -13.36
N ALA A 232 9.41 -1.72 -14.01
CA ALA A 232 10.52 -2.49 -13.42
C ALA A 232 11.83 -1.69 -13.29
N ALA A 233 11.99 -0.61 -14.08
CA ALA A 233 13.17 0.25 -14.05
C ALA A 233 12.94 1.58 -13.31
N ASN A 234 11.82 1.69 -12.57
CA ASN A 234 11.50 2.89 -11.81
C ASN A 234 12.33 2.94 -10.51
N ASP A 235 12.61 4.15 -10.03
CA ASP A 235 13.41 4.36 -8.81
C ASP A 235 12.60 4.06 -7.54
N CYS A 236 11.26 4.12 -7.63
CA CYS A 236 10.37 3.65 -6.56
C CYS A 236 9.82 2.25 -6.84
N ALA A 237 9.31 1.60 -5.79
CA ALA A 237 8.62 0.33 -5.96
C ALA A 237 7.38 0.51 -6.84
N SER A 238 7.29 -0.34 -7.86
CA SER A 238 6.21 -0.34 -8.83
C SER A 238 5.56 -1.71 -8.85
N ALA A 239 4.23 -1.73 -8.88
CA ALA A 239 3.46 -2.96 -8.85
C ALA A 239 2.26 -2.89 -9.79
N TYR A 240 1.77 -4.06 -10.19
CA TYR A 240 0.43 -4.20 -10.74
C TYR A 240 -0.55 -4.45 -9.60
N ILE A 241 -1.72 -3.81 -9.67
CA ILE A 241 -2.88 -4.12 -8.84
C ILE A 241 -3.98 -4.72 -9.72
N PHE A 242 -4.44 -5.90 -9.34
CA PHE A 242 -5.35 -6.72 -10.14
C PHE A 242 -6.74 -6.79 -9.52
N TYR A 243 -7.76 -6.50 -10.33
CA TYR A 243 -9.16 -6.59 -9.95
C TYR A 243 -9.86 -7.74 -10.69
N GLU A 244 -10.40 -8.73 -9.98
CA GLU A 244 -11.17 -9.84 -10.57
C GLU A 244 -12.57 -9.35 -10.99
N ASN A 245 -12.63 -8.61 -12.10
CA ASN A 245 -13.82 -7.88 -12.55
C ASN A 245 -14.28 -8.25 -13.97
N LEU A 246 -13.65 -9.25 -14.60
CA LEU A 246 -14.04 -9.71 -15.95
C LEU A 246 -14.82 -11.04 -15.94
N GLY A 247 -14.89 -11.73 -14.80
CA GLY A 247 -15.63 -12.98 -14.65
C GLY A 247 -17.01 -12.80 -14.00
N ASP A 248 -17.75 -13.90 -13.91
CA ASP A 248 -19.07 -13.96 -13.26
C ASP A 248 -18.97 -14.60 -11.86
N GLN A 249 -17.83 -14.40 -11.18
CA GLN A 249 -17.62 -14.97 -9.84
C GLN A 249 -18.54 -14.30 -8.83
N GLU A 250 -19.22 -15.11 -8.03
CA GLU A 250 -20.11 -14.62 -6.97
C GLU A 250 -19.32 -13.85 -5.90
N THR A 251 -18.09 -14.29 -5.62
CA THR A 251 -17.16 -13.58 -4.74
C THR A 251 -15.82 -13.42 -5.45
N PRO A 252 -15.48 -12.21 -5.93
CA PRO A 252 -14.18 -11.95 -6.54
C PRO A 252 -13.08 -12.06 -5.48
N LEU A 253 -11.83 -12.21 -5.91
CA LEU A 253 -10.67 -12.10 -5.03
C LEU A 253 -10.48 -10.67 -4.52
N PRO A 254 -9.84 -10.49 -3.34
CA PRO A 254 -9.40 -9.16 -2.93
C PRO A 254 -8.43 -8.59 -3.98
N PRO A 255 -8.28 -7.26 -4.07
CA PRO A 255 -7.26 -6.64 -4.90
C PRO A 255 -5.89 -7.30 -4.68
N LEU A 256 -5.36 -7.94 -5.72
CA LEU A 256 -4.07 -8.63 -5.65
C LEU A 256 -2.98 -7.71 -6.17
N VAL A 257 -1.89 -7.63 -5.44
CA VAL A 257 -0.72 -6.83 -5.81
C VAL A 257 0.45 -7.74 -6.16
N LYS A 258 1.06 -7.46 -7.31
CA LYS A 258 2.28 -8.11 -7.78
C LYS A 258 3.36 -7.09 -8.10
N PRO A 259 4.55 -7.18 -7.49
CA PRO A 259 5.69 -6.36 -7.87
C PRO A 259 5.98 -6.48 -9.38
N ALA A 260 6.28 -5.37 -10.07
CA ALA A 260 6.55 -5.38 -11.50
C ALA A 260 7.72 -6.32 -11.87
N GLU A 261 8.75 -6.38 -11.03
CA GLU A 261 9.89 -7.31 -11.15
C GLU A 261 9.51 -8.80 -11.12
N SER A 262 8.35 -9.15 -10.55
CA SER A 262 7.85 -10.54 -10.51
C SER A 262 7.00 -10.90 -11.73
N VAL A 263 6.74 -9.96 -12.64
CA VAL A 263 6.03 -10.20 -13.89
C VAL A 263 7.03 -10.65 -14.96
N ARG A 264 6.93 -11.92 -15.38
CA ARG A 264 7.90 -12.56 -16.29
C ARG A 264 7.67 -12.28 -17.78
N SER A 265 6.49 -11.78 -18.15
CA SER A 265 6.11 -11.55 -19.55
C SER A 265 5.47 -10.16 -19.71
N PRO A 266 5.81 -9.41 -20.78
CA PRO A 266 5.25 -8.09 -21.04
C PRO A 266 3.80 -8.14 -21.56
N THR A 267 3.22 -9.32 -21.76
CA THR A 267 1.87 -9.48 -22.32
C THR A 267 0.85 -9.99 -21.32
N THR A 268 1.20 -11.02 -20.55
CA THR A 268 0.29 -11.70 -19.63
C THR A 268 1.00 -12.14 -18.36
N THR A 269 0.24 -12.32 -17.28
CA THR A 269 0.76 -12.90 -16.03
C THR A 269 -0.31 -13.72 -15.33
N ASP A 270 0.11 -14.77 -14.62
CA ASP A 270 -0.76 -15.47 -13.67
C ASP A 270 -0.89 -14.62 -12.41
N VAL A 271 -2.09 -14.15 -12.08
CA VAL A 271 -2.32 -13.27 -10.93
C VAL A 271 -2.19 -13.97 -9.58
N LEU A 272 -2.24 -15.30 -9.53
CA LEU A 272 -2.18 -16.07 -8.28
C LEU A 272 -0.73 -16.42 -7.90
N GLU A 273 0.19 -16.47 -8.86
CA GLU A 273 1.61 -16.64 -8.60
C GLU A 273 2.23 -15.32 -8.11
N ASP A 274 3.10 -15.37 -7.10
CA ASP A 274 3.90 -14.23 -6.62
C ASP A 274 3.13 -12.95 -6.22
N SER A 275 1.80 -13.03 -6.09
CA SER A 275 0.96 -11.95 -5.58
C SER A 275 0.61 -12.12 -4.10
N ILE A 276 0.34 -10.99 -3.45
CA ILE A 276 -0.24 -10.86 -2.10
C ILE A 276 -1.42 -9.87 -2.17
N ASP A 277 -2.29 -9.84 -1.17
CA ASP A 277 -3.36 -8.83 -1.08
C ASP A 277 -2.78 -7.42 -0.83
N PHE A 278 -3.62 -6.40 -1.05
CA PHE A 278 -3.23 -5.01 -1.00
C PHE A 278 -2.81 -4.57 0.41
N ALA A 279 -3.53 -4.99 1.45
CA ALA A 279 -3.19 -4.69 2.84
C ALA A 279 -1.81 -5.25 3.24
N THR A 280 -1.54 -6.52 2.90
CA THR A 280 -0.26 -7.18 3.15
C THR A 280 0.87 -6.53 2.35
N TYR A 281 0.60 -6.12 1.10
CA TYR A 281 1.57 -5.39 0.28
C TYR A 281 1.94 -4.05 0.90
N LEU A 282 0.96 -3.25 1.33
CA LEU A 282 1.21 -1.95 1.95
C LEU A 282 1.99 -2.09 3.26
N LEU A 283 1.65 -3.06 4.10
CA LEU A 283 2.39 -3.33 5.33
C LEU A 283 3.84 -3.71 5.02
N ARG A 284 4.07 -4.62 4.05
CA ARG A 284 5.42 -5.01 3.62
C ARG A 284 6.20 -3.81 3.07
N ALA A 285 5.59 -2.98 2.24
CA ALA A 285 6.22 -1.79 1.67
C ALA A 285 6.59 -0.76 2.75
N ALA A 286 5.71 -0.54 3.73
CA ALA A 286 5.97 0.40 4.83
C ALA A 286 7.14 -0.03 5.73
N THR A 287 7.32 -1.35 5.87
CA THR A 287 8.18 -1.95 6.90
C THR A 287 9.47 -2.56 6.39
N ASN A 288 9.62 -2.77 5.08
CA ASN A 288 10.79 -3.40 4.48
C ASN A 288 11.41 -2.52 3.38
N PRO A 289 12.54 -1.83 3.66
CA PRO A 289 13.19 -0.96 2.67
C PRO A 289 13.77 -1.72 1.46
N ALA A 290 13.99 -3.04 1.56
CA ALA A 290 14.38 -3.87 0.43
C ALA A 290 13.19 -4.18 -0.50
N ALA A 291 11.95 -4.10 0.01
CA ALA A 291 10.74 -4.26 -0.80
C ALA A 291 10.26 -2.93 -1.41
N ALA A 292 10.48 -1.81 -0.70
CA ALA A 292 10.15 -0.48 -1.20
C ALA A 292 11.20 0.55 -0.74
N PRO A 293 11.97 1.14 -1.66
CA PRO A 293 12.96 2.16 -1.33
C PRO A 293 12.33 3.39 -0.66
N ARG A 294 13.07 4.00 0.28
CA ARG A 294 12.65 5.21 0.99
C ARG A 294 13.22 6.45 0.31
N ALA A 295 12.38 7.46 0.11
CA ALA A 295 12.76 8.79 -0.33
C ALA A 295 13.29 9.63 0.83
N ARG A 296 14.19 10.57 0.55
CA ARG A 296 14.79 11.46 1.56
C ARG A 296 13.95 12.69 1.85
N SER A 297 13.02 13.03 0.95
CA SER A 297 12.17 14.22 1.04
C SER A 297 10.92 14.07 0.17
N PRO A 298 9.90 14.93 0.34
CA PRO A 298 8.74 14.97 -0.55
C PRO A 298 9.10 15.18 -2.03
N ASP A 299 10.07 16.06 -2.32
CA ASP A 299 10.53 16.33 -3.69
C ASP A 299 11.20 15.09 -4.29
N ASP A 300 12.02 14.40 -3.50
CA ASP A 300 12.69 13.16 -3.89
C ASP A 300 11.65 12.06 -4.16
N ALA A 301 10.63 11.93 -3.32
CA ALA A 301 9.56 10.94 -3.52
C ALA A 301 8.81 11.17 -4.84
N LEU A 302 8.46 12.42 -5.15
CA LEU A 302 7.82 12.76 -6.43
C LEU A 302 8.77 12.51 -7.61
N ARG A 303 10.06 12.84 -7.48
CA ARG A 303 11.06 12.55 -8.52
C ARG A 303 11.20 11.06 -8.76
N MET A 304 11.20 10.24 -7.71
CA MET A 304 11.20 8.79 -7.83
C MET A 304 9.97 8.32 -8.60
N ILE A 305 8.76 8.76 -8.23
CA ILE A 305 7.53 8.39 -8.95
C ILE A 305 7.60 8.75 -10.45
N PHE A 306 8.00 9.98 -10.74
CA PHE A 306 8.02 10.51 -12.10
C PHE A 306 9.36 10.32 -12.83
N SER A 307 10.25 9.44 -12.33
CA SER A 307 11.55 9.22 -12.99
C SER A 307 11.40 8.52 -14.34
N LYS A 308 10.37 7.65 -14.45
CA LYS A 308 9.99 6.92 -15.68
C LYS A 308 8.53 7.12 -16.09
N ALA A 309 7.65 7.54 -15.18
CA ALA A 309 6.27 7.90 -15.48
C ALA A 309 6.17 9.36 -15.92
N LEU A 310 5.40 9.65 -16.98
CA LEU A 310 4.98 11.03 -17.23
C LEU A 310 3.92 11.44 -16.21
N PRO A 311 3.82 12.75 -15.89
CA PRO A 311 2.66 13.30 -15.20
C PRO A 311 1.30 12.85 -15.77
N SER A 312 1.25 12.68 -17.09
CA SER A 312 0.07 12.24 -17.85
C SER A 312 -0.20 10.73 -17.77
N ASP A 313 0.60 9.97 -17.02
CA ASP A 313 0.45 8.53 -16.89
C ASP A 313 -0.29 8.12 -15.60
N LEU A 314 -0.36 9.00 -14.60
CA LEU A 314 -1.02 8.74 -13.31
C LEU A 314 -2.30 9.56 -13.14
N SER A 315 -3.40 8.91 -12.78
CA SER A 315 -4.71 9.54 -12.59
C SER A 315 -4.86 10.26 -11.25
N ALA A 316 -4.13 9.82 -10.22
CA ALA A 316 -4.19 10.34 -8.87
C ALA A 316 -2.86 10.15 -8.13
N LEU A 317 -2.61 10.99 -7.13
CA LEU A 317 -1.55 10.81 -6.14
C LEU A 317 -2.16 10.83 -4.75
N VAL A 318 -2.17 9.67 -4.10
CA VAL A 318 -2.67 9.53 -2.73
C VAL A 318 -1.52 9.61 -1.74
N VAL A 319 -1.69 10.43 -0.71
CA VAL A 319 -0.74 10.61 0.38
C VAL A 319 -1.36 10.07 1.66
N VAL A 320 -0.76 9.01 2.19
CA VAL A 320 -1.05 8.44 3.51
C VAL A 320 0.00 8.97 4.46
N SER A 321 -0.38 9.70 5.51
CA SER A 321 0.60 10.35 6.37
C SER A 321 0.20 10.38 7.84
N SER A 322 1.23 10.43 8.70
CA SER A 322 1.13 10.78 10.13
C SER A 322 1.32 12.28 10.41
N ASP A 323 1.59 13.09 9.38
CA ASP A 323 1.91 14.51 9.49
C ASP A 323 0.77 15.40 8.94
N PRO A 324 0.20 16.31 9.75
CA PRO A 324 -0.90 17.18 9.32
C PRO A 324 -0.56 18.12 8.16
N THR A 325 0.72 18.35 7.88
CA THR A 325 1.19 19.26 6.82
C THR A 325 1.53 18.54 5.52
N ALA A 326 1.52 17.20 5.49
CA ALA A 326 1.99 16.41 4.35
C ALA A 326 1.29 16.78 3.04
N THR A 327 -0.05 16.85 3.03
CA THR A 327 -0.83 17.17 1.84
C THR A 327 -0.42 18.49 1.19
N ASN A 328 -0.22 19.53 1.99
CA ASN A 328 0.20 20.83 1.48
C ASN A 328 1.65 20.81 0.98
N ARG A 329 2.54 20.05 1.63
CA ARG A 329 3.91 19.85 1.15
C ARG A 329 3.92 19.17 -0.22
N TYR A 330 3.23 18.05 -0.38
CA TYR A 330 3.18 17.34 -1.66
C TYR A 330 2.51 18.16 -2.76
N ARG A 331 1.45 18.91 -2.46
CA ARG A 331 0.84 19.84 -3.44
C ARG A 331 1.82 20.92 -3.89
N SER A 332 2.59 21.48 -2.96
CA SER A 332 3.60 22.52 -3.26
C SER A 332 4.75 21.95 -4.09
N SER A 333 5.30 20.81 -3.67
CA SER A 333 6.35 20.08 -4.38
C SER A 333 5.92 19.66 -5.78
N TRP A 334 4.67 19.22 -5.94
CA TRP A 334 4.10 18.87 -7.23
C TRP A 334 4.00 20.06 -8.17
N SER A 335 3.51 21.20 -7.68
CA SER A 335 3.45 22.44 -8.47
C SER A 335 4.84 22.87 -8.97
N MET A 336 5.86 22.76 -8.11
CA MET A 336 7.24 23.04 -8.49
C MET A 336 7.77 22.05 -9.54
N LEU A 337 7.51 20.75 -9.37
CA LEU A 337 7.89 19.73 -10.34
C LEU A 337 7.23 19.96 -11.71
N GLN A 338 5.94 20.30 -11.74
CA GLN A 338 5.24 20.66 -12.97
C GLN A 338 5.87 21.87 -13.66
N HIS A 339 6.27 22.89 -12.90
CA HIS A 339 7.00 24.04 -13.45
C HIS A 339 8.34 23.59 -14.06
N MET A 340 9.12 22.75 -13.37
CA MET A 340 10.40 22.27 -13.90
C MET A 340 10.21 21.45 -15.19
N LEU A 341 9.22 20.55 -15.22
CA LEU A 341 8.95 19.70 -16.38
C LEU A 341 8.46 20.50 -17.59
N ARG A 342 7.70 21.59 -17.39
CA ARG A 342 7.27 22.48 -18.48
C ARG A 342 8.40 23.31 -19.07
N HIS A 343 9.41 23.66 -18.27
CA HIS A 343 10.49 24.57 -18.67
C HIS A 343 11.81 23.85 -19.06
N HIS A 344 11.92 22.54 -18.84
CA HIS A 344 13.05 21.73 -19.33
C HIS A 344 12.70 20.86 -20.56
N GLY A 345 11.45 20.86 -21.01
CA GLY A 345 11.03 20.20 -22.26
C GLY A 345 11.35 20.98 -23.54
N SER A 346 12.02 22.13 -23.45
CA SER A 346 12.32 23.01 -24.60
C SER A 346 13.80 23.18 -24.92
N GLU A 347 14.72 22.58 -24.15
CA GLU A 347 16.16 22.67 -24.38
C GLU A 347 16.75 21.26 -24.57
N GLY A 348 16.61 20.70 -25.77
CA GLY A 348 17.16 19.36 -26.02
C GLY A 348 16.89 18.71 -27.38
N GLU A 349 16.55 19.45 -28.44
CA GLU A 349 16.57 18.95 -29.82
C GLU A 349 16.92 20.10 -30.80
N GLU A 350 18.01 20.84 -30.55
CA GLU A 350 18.73 21.48 -31.65
C GLU A 350 19.81 20.50 -32.12
N VAL A 351 19.40 19.60 -33.01
CA VAL A 351 20.33 18.92 -33.91
C VAL A 351 21.02 20.02 -34.70
N HIS A 352 22.30 20.25 -34.42
CA HIS A 352 23.19 20.97 -35.32
C HIS A 352 23.26 20.19 -36.65
N GLU A 353 22.33 20.47 -37.56
CA GLU A 353 22.61 20.36 -39.00
C GLU A 353 23.48 21.55 -39.38
N GLN A 354 24.80 21.35 -39.36
CA GLN A 354 25.72 22.17 -40.15
C GLN A 354 26.28 21.29 -41.27
N ASN A 355 25.77 21.60 -42.47
CA ASN A 355 26.31 21.46 -43.83
C ASN A 355 27.47 20.49 -44.09
#